data_AF-A0A369CGY9-F1
#
_entry.id   AF-A0A369CGY9-F1
#
_cell.length_a   1.000
_cell.length_b   1.000
_cell.length_c   1.000
_cell.angle_alpha   90.00
_cell.angle_beta   90.00
_cell.angle_gamma   90.00
#
_symmetry.space_group_name_H-M   'P 1'
#
loop_
_entity.id
_entity.type
_entity.pdbx_description
1 polymer ?
#
loop_
_entity_poly.entity_id
_entity_poly.type
_entity_poly.pdbx_seq_one_letter_code
_entity_poly.pdbx_strand_id
1 'polypeptide(L)'
;MAQPSDRPAGGKEVDRIPGTIACLDTANLPATLISTVGSHCEVWQQAGRIRRGGGQEPLDLVIKKFRQPCGFREARVYAREYRTLREALGEIIPATRFVHTEVDGEPSVVVIARTHTPWFNLANPGNEEEAVPLLRRLGRARDQLRRFIAAARGWHGDRDPRVIDLFGVDNLVLDRGYQLRYLDSFGVFFHESLLHLLAEVDEELKYKIDLSLRRLDYLEYLLSESGG
;
A
#
# COMPACT_ATOMS: atom_id res chain seq x y z
N MET A 1 40.15 -30.64 -21.20
CA MET A 1 40.71 -29.50 -20.45
C MET A 1 39.61 -28.48 -20.26
N ALA A 2 39.23 -28.24 -19.00
CA ALA A 2 38.09 -27.41 -18.61
C ALA A 2 38.40 -25.91 -18.76
N GLN A 3 37.38 -25.14 -19.18
CA GLN A 3 37.40 -23.67 -19.20
C GLN A 3 37.30 -23.10 -17.77
N PRO A 4 37.93 -21.96 -17.48
CA PRO A 4 37.68 -21.24 -16.23
C PRO A 4 36.29 -20.61 -16.26
N SER A 5 35.48 -20.95 -15.28
CA SER A 5 34.15 -20.42 -15.04
C SER A 5 34.24 -19.10 -14.26
N ASP A 6 34.23 -17.97 -14.95
CA ASP A 6 33.91 -16.68 -14.33
C ASP A 6 32.41 -16.40 -14.51
N ARG A 7 31.61 -17.03 -13.64
CA ARG A 7 30.30 -16.48 -13.30
C ARG A 7 30.46 -15.74 -11.98
N PRO A 8 30.25 -14.41 -11.94
CA PRO A 8 30.12 -13.74 -10.66
C PRO A 8 28.91 -14.34 -9.93
N ALA A 9 29.12 -14.70 -8.67
CA ALA A 9 28.03 -15.11 -7.78
C ALA A 9 27.04 -13.94 -7.68
N GLY A 10 25.85 -14.11 -8.24
CA GLY A 10 24.78 -13.11 -8.22
C GLY A 10 24.25 -12.89 -6.81
N GLY A 11 24.87 -11.97 -6.07
CA GLY A 11 24.22 -11.26 -4.98
C GLY A 11 23.26 -10.23 -5.57
N LYS A 12 22.06 -10.07 -4.99
CA LYS A 12 21.17 -8.96 -5.33
C LYS A 12 21.96 -7.66 -5.16
N GLU A 13 22.05 -6.87 -6.23
CA GLU A 13 22.61 -5.53 -6.19
C GLU A 13 21.85 -4.76 -5.09
N VAL A 14 22.58 -4.33 -4.05
CA VAL A 14 21.97 -3.51 -2.99
C VAL A 14 21.80 -2.13 -3.60
N ASP A 15 20.60 -1.86 -4.09
CA ASP A 15 20.23 -0.53 -4.56
C ASP A 15 20.32 0.48 -3.39
N ARG A 16 20.39 1.75 -3.76
CA ARG A 16 20.37 2.89 -2.86
C ARG A 16 19.25 3.81 -3.33
N ILE A 17 18.59 4.49 -2.41
CA ILE A 17 17.57 5.49 -2.79
C ILE A 17 18.29 6.63 -3.53
N PRO A 18 17.98 6.90 -4.81
CA PRO A 18 18.60 7.97 -5.56
C PRO A 18 18.12 9.33 -5.05
N GLY A 19 19.03 10.31 -5.12
CA GLY A 19 18.75 11.67 -4.69
C GLY A 19 18.87 11.88 -3.19
N THR A 20 18.49 13.06 -2.71
CA THR A 20 18.56 13.45 -1.30
C THR A 20 17.19 13.41 -0.64
N ILE A 21 17.13 13.08 0.65
CA ILE A 21 15.94 13.24 1.48
C ILE A 21 16.38 14.02 2.71
N ALA A 22 16.22 15.34 2.68
CA ALA A 22 16.73 16.29 3.67
C ALA A 22 18.13 15.90 4.19
N CYS A 23 18.25 15.60 5.48
CA CYS A 23 19.51 15.23 6.12
C CYS A 23 19.77 13.70 6.16
N LEU A 24 18.94 12.88 5.51
CA LEU A 24 19.19 11.45 5.40
C LEU A 24 20.33 11.20 4.42
N ASP A 25 21.32 10.43 4.88
CA ASP A 25 22.40 9.92 4.04
C ASP A 25 21.88 8.73 3.20
N THR A 26 21.07 9.06 2.19
CA THR A 26 20.49 8.13 1.22
C THR A 26 21.56 7.34 0.47
N ALA A 27 22.75 7.92 0.30
CA ALA A 27 23.89 7.28 -0.36
C ALA A 27 24.46 6.09 0.44
N ASN A 28 24.31 6.10 1.77
CA ASN A 28 24.75 4.99 2.65
C ASN A 28 23.59 4.23 3.27
N LEU A 29 22.34 4.49 2.85
CA LEU A 29 21.16 3.74 3.27
C LEU A 29 20.94 2.55 2.33
N PRO A 30 21.24 1.30 2.75
CA PRO A 30 20.96 0.12 1.93
C PRO A 30 19.45 -0.05 1.79
N ALA A 31 18.92 0.04 0.57
CA ALA A 31 17.49 -0.08 0.32
C ALA A 31 17.22 -0.63 -1.09
N THR A 32 16.45 -1.70 -1.20
CA THR A 32 16.11 -2.28 -2.50
C THR A 32 14.88 -1.58 -3.08
N LEU A 33 14.95 -1.16 -4.35
CA LEU A 33 13.76 -0.68 -5.06
C LEU A 33 12.82 -1.86 -5.30
N ILE A 34 11.61 -1.81 -4.73
CA ILE A 34 10.64 -2.90 -4.84
C ILE A 34 9.45 -2.57 -5.73
N SER A 35 9.20 -1.28 -6.02
CA SER A 35 8.23 -0.89 -7.04
C SER A 35 8.45 0.53 -7.56
N THR A 36 8.39 0.68 -8.87
CA THR A 36 8.26 1.96 -9.61
C THR A 36 6.92 2.06 -10.34
N VAL A 37 6.03 1.08 -10.15
CA VAL A 37 4.82 0.91 -10.97
C VAL A 37 3.68 1.83 -10.50
N GLY A 38 3.79 2.45 -9.32
CA GLY A 38 2.83 3.46 -8.86
C GLY A 38 2.99 4.78 -9.60
N SER A 39 1.87 5.39 -10.01
CA SER A 39 1.82 6.70 -10.68
C SER A 39 2.46 7.84 -9.88
N HIS A 40 2.49 7.74 -8.55
CA HIS A 40 2.86 8.85 -7.67
C HIS A 40 4.18 8.68 -6.91
N CYS A 41 4.74 7.46 -6.82
CA CYS A 41 5.86 7.22 -5.93
C CYS A 41 6.80 6.09 -6.38
N GLU A 42 8.02 6.17 -5.88
CA GLU A 42 8.94 5.04 -5.81
C GLU A 42 8.83 4.38 -4.45
N VAL A 43 8.89 3.06 -4.41
CA VAL A 43 8.74 2.25 -3.20
C VAL A 43 10.02 1.48 -2.95
N TRP A 44 10.68 1.81 -1.85
CA TRP A 44 11.97 1.28 -1.45
C TRP A 44 11.80 0.42 -0.20
N GLN A 45 12.38 -0.77 -0.18
CA GLN A 45 12.40 -1.64 0.99
C GLN A 45 13.75 -1.56 1.67
N GLN A 46 13.73 -1.21 2.96
CA GLN A 46 14.90 -1.23 3.81
C GLN A 46 14.75 -2.38 4.81
N ALA A 47 15.62 -3.38 4.69
CA ALA A 47 15.72 -4.45 5.69
C ALA A 47 16.53 -3.94 6.88
N GLY A 48 16.01 -4.13 8.10
CA GLY A 48 16.58 -3.50 9.28
C GLY A 48 16.41 -4.30 10.56
N ARG A 49 17.12 -3.86 11.61
CA ARG A 49 16.94 -4.34 12.97
C ARG A 49 16.88 -3.15 13.90
N ILE A 50 15.91 -3.12 14.81
CA ILE A 50 15.85 -2.14 15.89
C ILE A 50 16.26 -2.78 17.20
N ARG A 51 16.88 -2.00 18.08
CA ARG A 51 17.20 -2.43 19.43
C ARG A 51 16.05 -2.03 20.36
N ARG A 52 15.41 -3.01 21.00
CA ARG A 52 14.36 -2.80 22.01
C ARG A 52 14.60 -3.74 23.18
N GLY A 53 14.48 -3.24 24.40
CA GLY A 53 14.56 -4.06 25.63
C GLY A 53 15.84 -4.91 25.74
N GLY A 54 16.97 -4.44 25.21
CA GLY A 54 18.24 -5.19 25.20
C GLY A 54 18.41 -6.19 24.05
N GLY A 55 17.36 -6.53 23.30
CA GLY A 55 17.39 -7.40 22.12
C GLY A 55 17.39 -6.65 20.78
N GLN A 56 17.76 -7.35 19.70
CA GLN A 56 17.58 -6.86 18.33
C GLN A 56 16.38 -7.54 17.67
N GLU A 57 15.37 -6.73 17.32
CA GLU A 57 14.18 -7.17 16.60
C GLU A 57 14.31 -6.78 15.12
N PRO A 58 13.98 -7.67 14.16
CA PRO A 58 13.90 -7.28 12.76
C PRO A 58 12.80 -6.24 12.56
N LEU A 59 13.12 -5.20 11.80
CA LEU A 59 12.20 -4.14 11.38
C LEU A 59 12.44 -3.87 9.91
N ASP A 60 11.62 -4.48 9.07
CA ASP A 60 11.60 -4.19 7.65
C ASP A 60 10.66 -3.01 7.40
N LEU A 61 11.16 -2.01 6.69
CA LEU A 61 10.43 -0.80 6.37
C LEU A 61 10.25 -0.67 4.86
N VAL A 62 9.11 -0.09 4.49
CA VAL A 62 8.89 0.49 3.18
C VAL A 62 9.02 2.00 3.30
N ILE A 63 9.83 2.58 2.44
CA ILE A 63 10.00 4.02 2.25
C ILE A 63 9.40 4.35 0.90
N LYS A 64 8.30 5.11 0.88
CA LYS A 64 7.69 5.61 -0.34
C LYS A 64 8.13 7.07 -0.53
N LYS A 65 8.80 7.34 -1.66
CA LYS A 65 9.27 8.67 -2.06
C LYS A 65 8.33 9.22 -3.14
N PHE A 66 7.73 10.38 -2.89
CA PHE A 66 6.89 11.04 -3.89
C PHE A 66 7.71 11.51 -5.09
N ARG A 67 7.17 11.29 -6.30
CA ARG A 67 7.86 11.68 -7.55
C ARG A 67 7.74 13.16 -7.85
N GLN A 68 6.66 13.79 -7.39
CA GLN A 68 6.37 15.19 -7.62
C GLN A 68 6.55 15.98 -6.32
N PRO A 69 6.91 17.27 -6.41
CA PRO A 69 6.86 18.16 -5.25
C PRO A 69 5.48 18.09 -4.59
N CYS A 70 5.47 18.03 -3.26
CA CYS A 70 4.25 17.91 -2.47
C CYS A 70 4.29 18.93 -1.34
N GLY A 71 3.39 19.89 -1.40
CA GLY A 71 3.31 20.93 -0.39
C GLY A 71 2.77 20.42 0.94
N PHE A 72 3.11 21.12 2.03
CA PHE A 72 2.67 20.76 3.38
C PHE A 72 1.15 20.55 3.53
N ARG A 73 0.33 21.35 2.83
CA ARG A 73 -1.14 21.22 2.89
C ARG A 73 -1.62 19.91 2.28
N GLU A 74 -1.06 19.54 1.14
CA GLU A 74 -1.39 18.29 0.44
C GLU A 74 -0.92 17.08 1.26
N ALA A 75 0.32 17.11 1.75
CA ALA A 75 0.85 16.07 2.64
C ALA A 75 -0.02 15.85 3.89
N ARG A 76 -0.59 16.94 4.43
CA ARG A 76 -1.53 16.87 5.56
C ARG A 76 -2.87 16.24 5.20
N VAL A 77 -3.34 16.35 3.97
CA VAL A 77 -4.56 15.67 3.48
C VAL A 77 -4.30 14.17 3.44
N TYR A 78 -3.25 13.71 2.76
CA TYR A 78 -2.91 12.28 2.71
C TYR A 78 -2.72 11.68 4.11
N ALA A 79 -2.00 12.39 4.99
CA ALA A 79 -1.80 11.93 6.38
C ALA A 79 -3.11 11.88 7.20
N ARG A 80 -4.12 12.71 6.88
CA ARG A 80 -5.42 12.67 7.53
C ARG A 80 -6.27 11.52 7.02
N GLU A 81 -6.28 11.29 5.72
CA GLU A 81 -7.00 10.17 5.11
C GLU A 81 -6.46 8.84 5.62
N TYR A 82 -5.14 8.68 5.63
CA TYR A 82 -4.50 7.48 6.18
C TYR A 82 -4.86 7.22 7.64
N ARG A 83 -4.90 8.28 8.46
CA ARG A 83 -5.36 8.16 9.86
C ARG A 83 -6.82 7.71 9.94
N THR A 84 -7.68 8.22 9.06
CA THR A 84 -9.09 7.81 8.97
C THR A 84 -9.20 6.31 8.66
N LEU A 85 -8.42 5.80 7.70
CA LEU A 85 -8.35 4.35 7.43
C LEU A 85 -7.89 3.59 8.67
N ARG A 86 -6.77 4.00 9.28
CA ARG A 86 -6.18 3.30 10.44
C ARG A 86 -7.11 3.28 11.65
N GLU A 87 -7.85 4.36 11.90
CA GLU A 87 -8.87 4.41 12.96
C GLU A 87 -10.02 3.43 12.67
N ALA A 88 -10.52 3.42 11.43
CA ALA A 88 -11.65 2.57 11.04
C ALA A 88 -11.30 1.08 10.90
N LEU A 89 -10.07 0.74 10.50
CA LEU A 89 -9.67 -0.60 10.08
C LEU A 89 -8.55 -1.23 10.94
N GLY A 90 -7.93 -0.45 11.82
CA GLY A 90 -6.94 -0.94 12.78
C GLY A 90 -5.75 -1.62 12.09
N GLU A 91 -5.45 -2.84 12.51
CA GLU A 91 -4.27 -3.59 12.03
C GLU A 91 -4.29 -3.96 10.55
N ILE A 92 -5.42 -3.88 9.87
CA ILE A 92 -5.48 -4.09 8.41
C ILE A 92 -4.61 -3.07 7.67
N ILE A 93 -4.52 -1.86 8.22
CA ILE A 93 -3.76 -0.75 7.66
C ILE A 93 -2.38 -0.73 8.32
N PRO A 94 -1.26 -0.77 7.59
CA PRO A 94 0.07 -0.73 8.21
C PRO A 94 0.29 0.48 9.14
N ALA A 95 1.17 0.33 10.12
CA ALA A 95 1.59 1.48 10.92
C ALA A 95 2.51 2.37 10.06
N THR A 96 2.04 3.59 9.77
CA THR A 96 2.65 4.46 8.76
C THR A 96 2.88 5.87 9.30
N ARG A 97 3.98 6.48 8.86
CA ARG A 97 4.38 7.85 9.19
C ARG A 97 4.55 8.65 7.91
N PHE A 98 3.90 9.80 7.86
CA PHE A 98 4.09 10.80 6.81
C PHE A 98 5.08 11.85 7.33
N VAL A 99 6.15 12.07 6.58
CA VAL A 99 7.20 13.04 6.90
C VAL A 99 7.26 14.04 5.77
N HIS A 100 6.71 15.23 5.99
CA HIS A 100 6.92 16.35 5.08
C HIS A 100 8.35 16.85 5.24
N THR A 101 9.10 16.87 4.14
CA THR A 101 10.55 17.08 4.13
C THR A 101 10.97 17.62 2.76
N GLU A 102 12.23 18.00 2.63
CA GLU A 102 12.83 18.27 1.33
C GLU A 102 13.29 16.96 0.68
N VAL A 103 13.02 16.80 -0.62
CA VAL A 103 13.51 15.71 -1.46
C VAL A 103 14.09 16.34 -2.71
N ASP A 104 15.36 16.08 -2.99
CA ASP A 104 16.08 16.67 -4.14
C ASP A 104 15.99 18.20 -4.22
N GLY A 105 15.99 18.89 -3.07
CA GLY A 105 15.90 20.36 -2.99
C GLY A 105 14.48 20.92 -2.98
N GLU A 106 13.45 20.09 -3.18
CA GLU A 106 12.06 20.52 -3.29
C GLU A 106 11.20 20.07 -2.10
N PRO A 107 10.22 20.88 -1.66
CA PRO A 107 9.22 20.46 -0.68
C PRO A 107 8.47 19.22 -1.16
N SER A 108 8.48 18.17 -0.34
CA SER A 108 7.85 16.90 -0.67
C SER A 108 7.46 16.12 0.59
N VAL A 109 7.06 14.87 0.40
CA VAL A 109 6.67 13.94 1.46
C VAL A 109 7.31 12.58 1.28
N VAL A 110 7.81 12.03 2.38
CA VAL A 110 8.25 10.64 2.46
C VAL A 110 7.34 9.90 3.41
N VAL A 111 6.93 8.70 2.99
CA VAL A 111 6.07 7.83 3.80
C VAL A 111 6.86 6.62 4.23
N ILE A 112 6.87 6.35 5.52
CA ILE A 112 7.57 5.20 6.12
C ILE A 112 6.54 4.30 6.76
N ALA A 113 6.48 3.05 6.32
CA ALA A 113 5.56 2.05 6.83
C ALA A 113 6.32 0.76 7.18
N ARG A 114 5.75 -0.06 8.07
CA ARG A 114 6.23 -1.44 8.23
C ARG A 114 5.90 -2.26 6.98
N THR A 115 6.86 -3.07 6.54
CA THR A 115 6.63 -4.02 5.46
C THR A 115 5.81 -5.20 5.95
N HIS A 116 4.90 -5.66 5.10
CA HIS A 116 4.25 -6.95 5.24
C HIS A 116 4.57 -7.78 4.00
N THR A 117 4.96 -9.04 4.19
CA THR A 117 5.18 -9.94 3.07
C THR A 117 3.82 -10.47 2.58
N PRO A 118 3.37 -10.11 1.37
CA PRO A 118 2.16 -10.68 0.81
C PRO A 118 2.33 -12.19 0.70
N TRP A 119 1.30 -12.94 1.07
CA TRP A 119 1.25 -14.39 0.92
C TRP A 119 0.17 -14.80 -0.07
N PHE A 120 -1.00 -14.17 -0.01
CA PHE A 120 -2.12 -14.45 -0.91
C PHE A 120 -2.82 -13.15 -1.29
N ASN A 121 -2.99 -12.89 -2.59
CA ASN A 121 -3.67 -11.69 -3.05
C ASN A 121 -5.18 -11.94 -3.12
N LEU A 122 -5.92 -11.28 -2.22
CA LEU A 122 -7.36 -11.42 -2.10
C LEU A 122 -8.12 -10.49 -3.04
N ALA A 123 -7.51 -9.38 -3.47
CA ALA A 123 -8.12 -8.42 -4.40
C ALA A 123 -8.08 -8.88 -5.87
N ASN A 124 -7.32 -9.93 -6.19
CA ASN A 124 -7.21 -10.45 -7.56
C ASN A 124 -8.31 -11.49 -7.85
N PRO A 125 -9.26 -11.21 -8.77
CA PRO A 125 -10.31 -12.15 -9.15
C PRO A 125 -9.80 -13.48 -9.69
N GLY A 126 -8.59 -13.52 -10.25
CA GLY A 126 -7.96 -14.76 -10.72
C GLY A 126 -7.68 -15.79 -9.62
N ASN A 127 -7.77 -15.40 -8.34
CA ASN A 127 -7.55 -16.28 -7.19
C ASN A 127 -8.86 -16.77 -6.54
N GLU A 128 -10.02 -16.52 -7.15
CA GLU A 128 -11.34 -16.79 -6.57
C GLU A 128 -11.50 -18.24 -6.07
N GLU A 129 -11.14 -19.23 -6.90
CA GLU A 129 -11.27 -20.66 -6.59
C GLU A 129 -10.53 -21.06 -5.31
N GLU A 130 -9.41 -20.40 -5.00
CA GLU A 130 -8.61 -20.63 -3.80
C GLU A 130 -9.05 -19.72 -2.64
N ALA A 131 -9.53 -18.51 -2.94
CA ALA A 131 -9.87 -17.49 -1.96
C ALA A 131 -11.05 -17.92 -1.06
N VAL A 132 -12.11 -18.48 -1.65
CA VAL A 132 -13.32 -18.89 -0.90
C VAL A 132 -13.02 -20.01 0.12
N PRO A 133 -12.40 -21.16 -0.27
CA PRO A 133 -12.03 -22.20 0.69
C PRO A 133 -11.08 -21.71 1.78
N LEU A 134 -10.17 -20.79 1.42
CA LEU A 134 -9.22 -20.21 2.36
C LEU A 134 -9.93 -19.34 3.41
N LEU A 135 -10.82 -18.44 3.00
CA LEU A 135 -11.60 -17.59 3.92
C LEU A 135 -12.55 -18.40 4.81
N ARG A 136 -13.10 -19.52 4.33
CA ARG A 136 -13.91 -20.45 5.17
C ARG A 136 -13.09 -21.00 6.35
N ARG A 137 -11.80 -21.27 6.15
CA ARG A 137 -10.89 -21.79 7.19
C ARG A 137 -10.35 -20.69 8.11
N LEU A 138 -10.19 -19.47 7.59
CA LEU A 138 -9.56 -18.35 8.28
C LEU A 138 -10.60 -17.37 8.85
N GLY A 139 -11.24 -17.75 9.97
CA GLY A 139 -12.29 -16.94 10.61
C GLY A 139 -11.87 -15.48 10.89
N ARG A 140 -10.66 -15.27 11.42
CA ARG A 140 -10.13 -13.92 11.66
C ARG A 140 -10.00 -13.09 10.37
N ALA A 141 -9.48 -13.68 9.30
CA ALA A 141 -9.33 -12.99 8.02
C ALA A 141 -10.70 -12.60 7.44
N ARG A 142 -11.69 -13.49 7.56
CA ARG A 142 -13.07 -13.24 7.16
C ARG A 142 -13.71 -12.10 7.96
N ASP A 143 -13.47 -12.03 9.27
CA ASP A 143 -13.95 -10.92 10.10
C ASP A 143 -13.28 -9.58 9.75
N GLN A 144 -11.97 -9.62 9.46
CA GLN A 144 -11.25 -8.45 8.96
C GLN A 144 -11.78 -7.99 7.60
N LEU A 145 -12.08 -8.92 6.69
CA LEU A 145 -12.67 -8.62 5.38
C LEU A 145 -14.06 -7.98 5.52
N ARG A 146 -14.91 -8.52 6.40
CA ARG A 146 -16.22 -7.94 6.72
C ARG A 146 -16.09 -6.50 7.21
N ARG A 147 -15.16 -6.24 8.14
CA ARG A 147 -14.89 -4.88 8.64
C ARG A 147 -14.38 -3.96 7.53
N PHE A 148 -13.48 -4.46 6.67
CA PHE A 148 -12.95 -3.72 5.53
C PHE A 148 -14.06 -3.25 4.60
N ILE A 149 -14.90 -4.20 4.16
CA ILE A 149 -16.04 -3.93 3.27
C ILE A 149 -17.02 -2.95 3.89
N ALA A 150 -17.41 -3.17 5.15
CA ALA A 150 -18.35 -2.30 5.83
C ALA A 150 -17.86 -0.85 5.92
N ALA A 151 -16.57 -0.64 6.22
CA ALA A 151 -15.98 0.70 6.22
C ALA A 151 -15.92 1.31 4.81
N ALA A 152 -15.51 0.54 3.81
CA ALA A 152 -15.43 0.99 2.42
C ALA A 152 -16.80 1.43 1.88
N ARG A 153 -17.85 0.65 2.12
CA ARG A 153 -19.24 1.03 1.77
C ARG A 153 -19.73 2.23 2.57
N GLY A 154 -19.34 2.32 3.84
CA GLY A 154 -19.65 3.48 4.68
C GLY A 154 -19.11 4.79 4.08
N TRP A 155 -17.84 4.80 3.66
CA TRP A 155 -17.23 5.98 3.03
C TRP A 155 -17.82 6.34 1.67
N HIS A 156 -18.22 5.35 0.87
CA HIS A 156 -18.91 5.58 -0.39
C HIS A 156 -20.35 6.11 -0.19
N GLY A 157 -21.02 5.71 0.90
CA GLY A 157 -22.37 6.17 1.25
C GLY A 157 -22.43 7.51 1.99
N ASP A 158 -21.31 8.16 2.29
CA ASP A 158 -21.25 9.45 2.98
C ASP A 158 -21.78 10.60 2.10
N ARG A 159 -21.98 11.79 2.71
CA ARG A 159 -22.37 13.01 1.97
C ARG A 159 -21.35 13.46 0.92
N ASP A 160 -20.08 13.11 1.12
CA ASP A 160 -18.99 13.31 0.18
C ASP A 160 -18.42 11.92 -0.12
N PRO A 161 -18.93 11.24 -1.18
CA PRO A 161 -18.57 9.88 -1.49
C PRO A 161 -17.08 9.71 -1.77
N ARG A 162 -16.48 8.81 -1.00
CA ARG A 162 -15.07 8.43 -1.14
C ARG A 162 -14.98 6.94 -1.41
N VAL A 163 -14.26 6.60 -2.47
CA VAL A 163 -14.01 5.22 -2.88
C VAL A 163 -12.59 4.86 -2.48
N ILE A 164 -12.42 3.83 -1.65
CA ILE A 164 -11.08 3.33 -1.28
C ILE A 164 -10.34 2.83 -2.52
N ASP A 165 -9.04 3.13 -2.61
CA ASP A 165 -8.23 2.75 -3.77
C ASP A 165 -8.01 1.23 -3.84
N LEU A 166 -8.81 0.57 -4.66
CA LEU A 166 -8.63 -0.84 -5.02
C LEU A 166 -8.21 -0.97 -6.47
N PHE A 167 -7.66 0.08 -7.10
CA PHE A 167 -7.27 0.05 -8.51
C PHE A 167 -6.04 -0.84 -8.76
N GLY A 168 -5.11 -0.91 -7.80
CA GLY A 168 -3.98 -1.83 -7.84
C GLY A 168 -4.40 -3.27 -7.55
N VAL A 169 -3.89 -4.23 -8.35
CA VAL A 169 -4.26 -5.65 -8.22
C VAL A 169 -3.84 -6.25 -6.87
N ASP A 170 -2.76 -5.75 -6.25
CA ASP A 170 -2.19 -6.28 -5.01
C ASP A 170 -2.52 -5.43 -3.77
N ASN A 171 -3.59 -4.62 -3.82
CA ASN A 171 -3.90 -3.66 -2.76
C ASN A 171 -4.51 -4.31 -1.51
N LEU A 172 -5.05 -5.53 -1.58
CA LEU A 172 -5.60 -6.24 -0.42
C LEU A 172 -5.14 -7.70 -0.41
N VAL A 173 -4.31 -8.04 0.57
CA VAL A 173 -3.64 -9.34 0.64
C VAL A 173 -3.79 -9.97 2.03
N LEU A 174 -3.55 -11.27 2.11
CA LEU A 174 -3.21 -11.94 3.36
C LEU A 174 -1.70 -11.98 3.52
N ASP A 175 -1.20 -11.69 4.71
CA ASP A 175 0.20 -11.94 5.07
C ASP A 175 0.43 -13.41 5.50
N ARG A 176 1.69 -13.76 5.77
CA ARG A 176 2.04 -15.12 6.26
C ARG A 176 1.44 -15.47 7.64
N GLY A 177 0.98 -14.47 8.39
CA GLY A 177 0.23 -14.65 9.63
C GLY A 177 -1.28 -14.78 9.39
N TYR A 178 -1.71 -14.90 8.13
CA TYR A 178 -3.10 -15.00 7.71
C TYR A 178 -3.95 -13.78 8.10
N GLN A 179 -3.31 -12.62 8.26
CA GLN A 179 -4.00 -11.36 8.54
C GLN A 179 -4.22 -10.59 7.23
N LEU A 180 -5.40 -10.00 7.10
CA LEU A 180 -5.70 -9.08 6.01
C LEU A 180 -4.84 -7.82 6.14
N ARG A 181 -4.20 -7.42 5.04
CA ARG A 181 -3.38 -6.22 4.91
C ARG A 181 -3.81 -5.45 3.68
N TYR A 182 -4.09 -4.16 3.87
CA TYR A 182 -4.25 -3.23 2.76
C TYR A 182 -2.88 -2.63 2.43
N LEU A 183 -2.34 -2.99 1.27
CA LEU A 183 -1.06 -2.51 0.79
C LEU A 183 -1.30 -1.25 -0.03
N ASP A 184 -1.05 -0.14 0.64
CA ASP A 184 -1.60 1.12 0.24
C ASP A 184 -0.86 1.75 -0.96
N SER A 185 -1.55 2.64 -1.67
CA SER A 185 -0.91 3.69 -2.48
C SER A 185 -0.63 4.91 -1.56
N PHE A 186 -0.44 6.11 -2.09
CA PHE A 186 -0.30 7.34 -1.27
C PHE A 186 -1.65 8.06 -1.12
N GLY A 187 -2.44 8.09 -2.20
CA GLY A 187 -3.81 8.55 -2.21
C GLY A 187 -4.73 7.36 -2.00
N VAL A 188 -5.22 7.22 -0.78
CA VAL A 188 -5.96 6.03 -0.32
C VAL A 188 -7.44 6.06 -0.70
N PHE A 189 -7.92 7.22 -1.16
CA PHE A 189 -9.27 7.47 -1.63
C PHE A 189 -9.27 8.16 -2.99
N PHE A 190 -10.23 7.76 -3.83
CA PHE A 190 -10.75 8.56 -4.91
C PHE A 190 -11.98 9.32 -4.43
N HIS A 191 -12.04 10.61 -4.72
CA HIS A 191 -13.15 11.49 -4.32
C HIS A 191 -14.04 11.73 -5.55
N GLU A 192 -15.29 11.27 -5.50
CA GLU A 192 -16.21 11.41 -6.63
C GLU A 192 -16.53 12.87 -6.93
N SER A 193 -16.50 13.74 -5.92
CA SER A 193 -16.68 15.18 -6.08
C SER A 193 -15.67 15.83 -7.02
N LEU A 194 -14.51 15.20 -7.25
CA LEU A 194 -13.50 15.70 -8.19
C LEU A 194 -13.85 15.41 -9.67
N LEU A 195 -14.72 14.45 -9.97
CA LEU A 195 -15.10 14.10 -11.34
C LEU A 195 -15.78 15.24 -12.10
N HIS A 196 -16.42 16.14 -11.35
CA HIS A 196 -17.21 17.25 -11.89
C HIS A 196 -16.56 18.62 -11.64
N LEU A 197 -15.30 18.62 -11.16
CA LEU A 197 -14.60 19.85 -10.83
C LEU A 197 -14.11 20.60 -12.08
N LEU A 198 -13.95 19.89 -13.19
CA LEU A 198 -13.61 20.42 -14.51
C LEU A 198 -14.82 20.38 -15.46
N ALA A 199 -14.77 21.15 -16.55
CA ALA A 199 -15.85 21.21 -17.54
C ALA A 199 -16.05 19.88 -18.29
N GLU A 200 -15.00 19.07 -18.37
CA GLU A 200 -15.01 17.71 -18.90
C GLU A 200 -14.77 16.72 -17.75
N VAL A 201 -15.42 15.55 -17.83
CA VAL A 201 -15.25 14.50 -16.82
C VAL A 201 -13.85 13.92 -16.93
N ASP A 202 -13.18 13.76 -15.78
CA ASP A 202 -11.91 13.01 -15.71
C ASP A 202 -12.18 11.52 -15.90
N GLU A 203 -12.04 11.05 -17.14
CA GLU A 203 -12.26 9.65 -17.54
C GLU A 203 -11.28 8.68 -16.87
N GLU A 204 -10.07 9.13 -16.53
CA GLU A 204 -9.09 8.28 -15.84
C GLU A 204 -9.52 8.07 -14.38
N LEU A 205 -9.88 9.15 -13.68
CA LEU A 205 -10.41 9.06 -12.32
C LEU A 205 -11.70 8.25 -12.29
N LYS A 206 -12.60 8.46 -13.26
CA LYS A 206 -13.84 7.71 -13.38
C LYS A 206 -13.56 6.20 -13.51
N TYR A 207 -12.64 5.84 -14.40
CA TYR A 207 -12.26 4.44 -14.58
C TYR A 207 -11.68 3.82 -13.30
N LYS A 208 -10.84 4.55 -12.57
CA LYS A 208 -10.26 4.09 -11.28
C LYS A 208 -11.34 3.87 -10.22
N ILE A 209 -12.32 4.77 -10.13
CA ILE A 209 -13.48 4.66 -9.24
C ILE A 209 -14.30 3.42 -9.60
N ASP A 210 -14.72 3.31 -10.87
CA ASP A 210 -15.57 2.21 -11.35
C ASP A 210 -14.91 0.83 -11.15
N LEU A 211 -13.59 0.73 -11.38
CA LEU A 211 -12.86 -0.52 -11.16
C LEU A 211 -12.71 -0.84 -9.67
N SER A 212 -12.46 0.17 -8.82
CA SER A 212 -12.35 -0.04 -7.38
C SER A 212 -13.66 -0.50 -6.76
N LEU A 213 -14.80 0.04 -7.23
CA LEU A 213 -16.13 -0.40 -6.83
C LEU A 213 -16.42 -1.84 -7.27
N ARG A 214 -16.10 -2.22 -8.52
CA ARG A 214 -16.25 -3.61 -8.97
C ARG A 214 -15.42 -4.60 -8.15
N ARG A 215 -14.21 -4.19 -7.73
CA ARG A 215 -13.37 -5.00 -6.85
C ARG A 215 -13.94 -5.10 -5.44
N LEU A 216 -14.57 -4.04 -4.94
CA LEU A 216 -15.31 -4.10 -3.69
C LEU A 216 -16.50 -5.08 -3.77
N ASP A 217 -17.24 -5.07 -4.88
CA ASP A 217 -18.32 -6.05 -5.14
C ASP A 217 -17.78 -7.50 -5.15
N TYR A 218 -16.62 -7.72 -5.78
CA TYR A 218 -15.94 -9.02 -5.77
C TYR A 218 -15.56 -9.48 -4.36
N LEU A 219 -15.00 -8.58 -3.54
CA LEU A 219 -14.65 -8.89 -2.15
C LEU A 219 -15.89 -9.23 -1.30
N GLU A 220 -17.02 -8.57 -1.56
CA GLU A 220 -18.31 -8.89 -0.95
C GLU A 220 -18.80 -10.29 -1.33
N TYR A 221 -18.69 -10.65 -2.61
CA TYR A 221 -18.98 -11.99 -3.08
C TYR A 221 -18.10 -13.06 -2.41
N LEU A 222 -16.78 -12.83 -2.28
CA LEU A 222 -15.90 -13.74 -1.54
C LEU A 222 -16.35 -13.90 -0.08
N LEU A 223 -16.80 -12.82 0.56
CA LEU A 223 -17.29 -12.86 1.93
C LEU A 223 -18.60 -13.65 2.05
N SER A 224 -19.54 -13.50 1.11
CA SER A 224 -20.80 -14.25 1.13
C SER A 224 -20.57 -15.74 0.93
N GLU A 225 -19.76 -16.12 -0.06
CA GLU A 225 -19.47 -17.53 -0.37
C GLU A 225 -18.64 -18.22 0.72
N SER A 226 -17.86 -17.45 1.47
CA SER A 226 -17.06 -17.98 2.59
C SER A 226 -17.79 -18.00 3.94
N GLY A 227 -19.00 -17.44 4.02
CA GLY A 227 -19.76 -17.23 5.26
C GLY A 227 -21.12 -17.94 5.33
N GLY A 228 -21.50 -18.71 4.31
CA GLY A 228 -22.61 -19.67 4.38
C GLY A 228 -22.39 -20.78 5.41
#